data_AF-A0A0N4ZD78-F1
#
_entry.id   AF-A0A0N4ZD78-F1
#
_cell.length_a   1.000
_cell.length_b   1.000
_cell.length_c   1.000
_cell.angle_alpha   90.00
_cell.angle_beta   90.00
_cell.angle_gamma   90.00
#
_symmetry.space_group_name_H-M   'P 1'
#
loop_
_entity.id
_entity.type
_entity.pdbx_description
1 polymer ?
#
loop_
_entity_poly.entity_id
_entity_poly.type
_entity_poly.pdbx_seq_one_letter_code
_entity_poly.pdbx_strand_id
1 'polypeptide(L)'
;MIFKGLLFIIFYHVNKVYAVGLFEACVYSTDCKVGFKPACVNIGNKNLCVEQCDDGEDLFQCGIGKKCNLNSMDVDGNTIRCCATEIKCLSMKECTKKGEVCSPYSLTCVPSSIPTTTISSTFRPYPLIGKCIDKGFIGTNDCSVIKDLCLKPIYKDFMQEYCAKTCGFCREKEITSECDGASCGNNTFEVKLKKELVAYIKVPPNF
;
A
#
# COMPACT_ATOMS: atom_id res chain seq x y z
N MET A 1 -9.13 44.13 41.86
CA MET A 1 -7.89 43.34 41.68
C MET A 1 -8.30 42.00 41.06
N ILE A 2 -8.39 41.86 39.73
CA ILE A 2 -7.30 41.74 38.73
C ILE A 2 -6.62 40.35 38.78
N PHE A 3 -6.97 39.54 37.78
CA PHE A 3 -6.18 38.55 37.01
C PHE A 3 -5.40 37.42 37.68
N LYS A 4 -5.82 36.17 37.38
CA LYS A 4 -4.99 35.00 36.98
C LYS A 4 -5.93 33.78 36.88
N GLY A 5 -6.22 33.15 35.76
CA GLY A 5 -5.93 33.30 34.34
C GLY A 5 -6.81 32.20 33.69
N LEU A 6 -7.70 32.54 32.77
CA LEU A 6 -7.57 32.12 31.36
C LEU A 6 -6.34 31.22 31.10
N LEU A 7 -6.58 30.06 30.46
CA LEU A 7 -5.62 29.02 29.99
C LEU A 7 -5.49 27.72 30.81
N PHE A 8 -6.59 27.09 31.24
CA PHE A 8 -6.63 25.62 31.26
C PHE A 8 -7.88 25.04 30.59
N ILE A 9 -8.44 25.82 29.65
CA ILE A 9 -9.14 25.30 28.46
C ILE A 9 -8.08 24.86 27.45
N ILE A 10 -7.06 24.13 27.89
CA ILE A 10 -6.19 23.38 26.99
C ILE A 10 -6.81 21.99 26.96
N PHE A 11 -7.81 21.87 26.09
CA PHE A 11 -7.77 20.83 25.07
C PHE A 11 -7.21 19.50 25.57
N TYR A 12 -7.90 18.89 26.54
CA TYR A 12 -8.03 17.45 26.62
C TYR A 12 -8.85 16.96 25.40
N HIS A 13 -8.47 17.36 24.19
CA HIS A 13 -8.65 16.52 23.02
C HIS A 13 -7.57 15.46 23.14
N VAL A 14 -7.82 14.50 24.02
CA VAL A 14 -7.35 13.13 23.78
C VAL A 14 -8.08 12.74 22.50
N ASN A 15 -7.50 13.11 21.36
CA ASN A 15 -7.90 12.61 20.07
C ASN A 15 -7.73 11.10 20.21
N LYS A 16 -8.85 10.40 20.42
CA LYS A 16 -8.91 8.98 20.11
C LYS A 16 -8.43 8.87 18.68
N VAL A 17 -7.19 8.41 18.51
CA VAL A 17 -6.59 8.17 17.21
C VAL A 17 -7.37 6.99 16.64
N TYR A 18 -8.46 7.30 15.94
CA TYR A 18 -9.06 6.39 14.98
C TYR A 18 -7.94 6.00 14.01
N ALA A 19 -7.87 4.73 13.62
CA ALA A 19 -6.84 4.23 12.71
C ALA A 19 -6.61 5.21 11.56
N VAL A 20 -5.40 5.78 11.48
CA VAL A 20 -5.05 6.76 10.46
C VAL A 20 -4.47 6.05 9.25
N GLY A 21 -4.97 6.44 8.09
CA GLY A 21 -4.53 5.93 6.80
C GLY A 21 -3.32 6.66 6.25
N LEU A 22 -2.94 6.32 5.02
CA LEU A 22 -1.87 7.01 4.31
C LEU A 22 -2.25 8.49 4.10
N PHE A 23 -1.26 9.40 4.11
CA PHE A 23 -1.44 10.87 4.02
C PHE A 23 -2.07 11.55 5.24
N GLU A 24 -2.45 10.80 6.28
CA GLU A 24 -3.02 11.36 7.51
C GLU A 24 -1.95 11.66 8.55
N ALA A 25 -2.30 12.55 9.49
CA ALA A 25 -1.40 12.95 10.56
C ALA A 25 -1.18 11.81 11.56
N CYS A 26 0.04 11.68 12.07
CA CYS A 26 0.43 10.65 13.03
C CYS A 26 1.25 11.22 14.17
N VAL A 27 1.27 10.51 15.30
CA VAL A 27 2.14 10.83 16.45
C VAL A 27 3.29 9.83 16.50
N TYR A 28 2.99 8.55 16.27
CA TYR A 28 3.94 7.43 16.26
C TYR A 28 3.77 6.60 14.98
N SER A 29 4.79 5.83 14.59
CA SER A 29 4.67 4.92 13.43
C SER A 29 3.60 3.85 13.64
N THR A 30 3.30 3.51 14.90
CA THR A 30 2.21 2.58 15.23
C THR A 30 0.82 3.11 14.90
N ASP A 31 0.64 4.42 14.71
CA ASP A 31 -0.66 5.00 14.35
C ASP A 31 -1.03 4.68 12.90
N CYS A 32 -0.01 4.53 12.04
CA CYS A 32 -0.15 4.24 10.63
C CYS A 32 -0.50 2.78 10.42
N LYS A 33 -1.81 2.46 10.38
CA LYS A 33 -2.31 1.08 10.25
C LYS A 33 -2.55 0.64 8.81
N VAL A 34 -2.45 1.56 7.86
CA VAL A 34 -2.61 1.29 6.43
C VAL A 34 -1.26 1.36 5.75
N GLY A 35 -0.95 0.33 4.96
CA GLY A 35 0.31 0.17 4.25
C GLY A 35 0.92 -1.22 4.47
N PHE A 36 1.94 -1.59 3.71
CA PHE A 36 2.70 -2.83 3.95
C PHE A 36 3.80 -2.63 4.99
N LYS A 37 4.48 -1.49 4.89
CA LYS A 37 5.56 -1.01 5.75
C LYS A 37 5.32 0.47 6.06
N PRO A 38 4.19 0.82 6.69
CA PRO A 38 3.90 2.21 6.99
C PRO A 38 4.87 2.76 8.03
N ALA A 39 5.18 4.05 7.94
CA ALA A 39 5.99 4.77 8.91
C ALA A 39 5.47 6.20 9.09
N CYS A 40 5.62 6.74 10.30
CA CYS A 40 5.29 8.13 10.58
C CYS A 40 6.53 8.99 10.42
N VAL A 41 6.52 9.90 9.45
CA VAL A 41 7.68 10.75 9.12
C VAL A 41 7.39 12.21 9.36
N ASN A 42 8.40 12.94 9.83
CA ASN A 42 8.32 14.39 9.96
C ASN A 42 8.74 15.05 8.63
N ILE A 43 7.85 15.84 8.05
CA ILE A 43 8.10 16.59 6.82
C ILE A 43 7.73 18.05 7.07
N GLY A 44 8.76 18.88 7.25
CA GLY A 44 8.61 20.27 7.66
C GLY A 44 8.07 20.38 9.08
N ASN A 45 6.81 20.78 9.22
CA ASN A 45 6.12 20.98 10.49
C ASN A 45 4.93 20.01 10.68
N LYS A 46 4.88 18.93 9.90
CA LYS A 46 3.82 17.92 9.96
C LYS A 46 4.42 16.53 10.11
N ASN A 47 3.76 15.69 10.90
CA ASN A 47 4.03 14.25 10.97
C ASN A 47 2.96 13.54 10.15
N LEU A 48 3.36 12.73 9.17
CA LEU A 48 2.44 12.06 8.24
C LEU A 48 2.78 10.59 8.07
N CYS A 49 1.74 9.77 7.89
CA CYS A 49 1.88 8.37 7.51
C CYS A 49 2.27 8.24 6.04
N VAL A 50 3.41 7.60 5.79
CA VAL A 50 3.91 7.27 4.45
C VAL A 50 4.19 5.78 4.34
N GLU A 51 4.24 5.28 3.12
CA GLU A 51 4.70 3.93 2.82
C GLU A 51 6.22 3.93 2.60
N GLN A 52 6.95 3.00 3.22
CA GLN A 52 8.38 2.87 2.99
C GLN A 52 8.68 2.38 1.58
N CYS A 53 9.73 2.93 0.98
CA CYS A 53 10.16 2.57 -0.37
C CYS A 53 11.06 1.32 -0.40
N ASP A 54 11.09 0.68 -1.57
CA ASP A 54 11.95 -0.46 -1.89
C ASP A 54 13.01 -0.03 -2.91
N ASP A 55 14.22 -0.56 -2.74
CA ASP A 55 15.34 -0.29 -3.64
C ASP A 55 15.08 -0.90 -5.02
N GLY A 56 15.34 -0.11 -6.07
CA GLY A 56 15.05 -0.48 -7.46
C GLY A 56 13.67 -0.06 -8.00
N GLU A 57 12.74 0.36 -7.13
CA GLU A 57 11.40 0.82 -7.51
C GLU A 57 11.25 2.36 -7.48
N ASP A 58 12.39 3.06 -7.46
CA ASP A 58 12.50 4.51 -7.23
C ASP A 58 11.60 5.36 -8.14
N LEU A 59 11.53 5.00 -9.42
CA LEU A 59 10.83 5.79 -10.43
C LEU A 59 9.35 5.95 -10.09
N PHE A 60 8.74 4.91 -9.53
CA PHE A 60 7.31 4.86 -9.26
C PHE A 60 6.96 5.28 -7.84
N GLN A 61 7.83 4.95 -6.87
CA GLN A 61 7.63 5.28 -5.47
C GLN A 61 8.07 6.72 -5.19
N CYS A 62 9.29 7.08 -5.61
CA CYS A 62 9.89 8.38 -5.32
C CYS A 62 9.68 9.42 -6.43
N GLY A 63 9.46 8.96 -7.67
CA GLY A 63 9.31 9.82 -8.85
C GLY A 63 10.59 9.97 -9.67
N ILE A 64 10.47 10.63 -10.83
CA ILE A 64 11.56 10.80 -11.80
C ILE A 64 12.74 11.55 -11.16
N GLY A 65 13.93 10.96 -11.26
CA GLY A 65 15.17 11.57 -10.77
C GLY A 65 15.33 11.57 -9.25
N LYS A 66 14.43 10.88 -8.52
CA LYS A 66 14.53 10.68 -7.07
C LYS A 66 14.96 9.25 -6.77
N LYS A 67 15.58 9.06 -5.61
CA LYS A 67 16.06 7.76 -5.11
C LYS A 67 15.49 7.50 -3.72
N CYS A 68 15.16 6.25 -3.46
CA CYS A 68 14.75 5.80 -2.15
C CYS A 68 15.90 6.00 -1.15
N ASN A 69 15.68 6.83 -0.13
CA ASN A 69 16.69 7.03 0.91
C ASN A 69 16.59 5.89 1.92
N LEU A 70 17.62 5.05 1.96
CA LEU A 70 17.66 3.84 2.80
C LEU A 70 17.95 4.12 4.29
N ASN A 71 18.37 5.34 4.63
CA ASN A 71 18.84 5.73 5.96
C ASN A 71 18.06 6.92 6.53
N SER A 72 16.75 6.98 6.26
CA SER A 72 15.87 7.98 6.86
C SER A 72 15.50 7.57 8.29
N MET A 73 15.00 8.50 9.11
CA MET A 73 14.47 8.20 10.43
C MET A 73 12.98 8.55 10.51
N ASP A 74 12.20 7.69 11.15
CA ASP A 74 10.83 7.98 11.52
C ASP A 74 10.77 8.82 12.81
N VAL A 75 9.57 9.23 13.23
CA VAL A 75 9.37 10.01 14.47
C VAL A 75 9.68 9.20 15.74
N ASP A 76 9.73 7.87 15.64
CA ASP A 76 10.06 6.96 16.74
C ASP A 76 11.58 6.75 16.88
N GLY A 77 12.38 7.27 15.94
CA GLY A 77 13.84 7.13 15.90
C GLY A 77 14.34 5.86 15.21
N ASN A 78 13.46 5.10 14.55
CA ASN A 78 13.83 3.92 13.79
C ASN A 78 14.40 4.31 12.42
N THR A 79 15.41 3.57 11.95
CA THR A 79 15.89 3.71 10.57
C THR A 79 14.88 3.08 9.60
N ILE A 80 14.42 3.88 8.65
CA ILE A 80 13.42 3.51 7.64
C ILE A 80 13.87 3.91 6.23
N ARG A 81 13.19 3.36 5.23
CA ARG A 81 13.37 3.72 3.82
C ARG A 81 12.30 4.72 3.39
N CYS A 82 12.67 5.92 2.95
CA CYS A 82 11.69 6.97 2.66
C CYS A 82 12.01 7.74 1.37
N CYS A 83 10.98 8.03 0.58
CA CYS A 83 11.07 8.98 -0.54
C CYS A 83 10.61 10.39 -0.16
N ALA A 84 9.78 10.51 0.88
CA ALA A 84 9.07 11.74 1.19
C ALA A 84 10.00 12.77 1.83
N THR A 85 10.32 13.81 1.06
CA THR A 85 11.15 14.94 1.51
C THR A 85 10.36 16.25 1.59
N GLU A 86 9.22 16.30 0.90
CA GLU A 86 8.35 17.46 0.83
C GLU A 86 6.91 17.02 0.56
N ILE A 87 5.95 17.86 0.91
CA ILE A 87 4.52 17.59 0.68
C ILE A 87 4.09 18.39 -0.56
N LYS A 88 3.76 17.71 -1.65
CA LYS A 88 3.14 18.32 -2.85
C LYS A 88 1.71 17.87 -3.09
N CYS A 89 1.31 16.76 -2.48
CA CYS A 89 -0.06 16.28 -2.49
C CYS A 89 -0.35 15.50 -1.20
N LEU A 90 -1.59 15.61 -0.71
CA LEU A 90 -2.14 14.85 0.42
C LEU A 90 -3.44 14.14 0.05
N SER A 91 -3.88 14.27 -1.21
CA SER A 91 -4.99 13.49 -1.74
C SER A 91 -4.75 13.09 -3.18
N MET A 92 -5.40 11.99 -3.57
CA MET A 92 -5.35 11.45 -4.93
C MET A 92 -5.91 12.41 -5.98
N LYS A 93 -6.70 13.43 -5.58
CA LYS A 93 -7.33 14.40 -6.49
C LYS A 93 -6.53 15.71 -6.63
N GLU A 94 -5.44 15.85 -5.89
CA GLU A 94 -4.67 17.11 -5.84
C GLU A 94 -3.72 17.24 -7.04
N CYS A 95 -3.37 16.12 -7.68
CA CYS A 95 -2.58 16.12 -8.91
C CYS A 95 -3.43 16.54 -10.11
N THR A 96 -3.03 17.64 -10.76
CA THR A 96 -3.79 18.27 -11.84
C THR A 96 -3.45 17.71 -13.22
N LYS A 97 -2.29 17.06 -13.38
CA LYS A 97 -1.91 16.48 -14.67
C LYS A 97 -2.62 15.16 -14.89
N LYS A 98 -3.19 15.01 -16.09
CA LYS A 98 -3.86 13.77 -16.49
C LYS A 98 -2.88 12.59 -16.41
N GLY A 99 -3.26 11.57 -15.65
CA GLY A 99 -2.44 10.37 -15.48
C GLY A 99 -1.33 10.52 -14.43
N GLU A 100 -1.31 11.58 -13.61
CA GLU A 100 -0.54 11.61 -12.37
C GLU A 100 -1.42 11.19 -11.19
N VAL A 101 -0.79 10.60 -10.18
CA VAL A 101 -1.43 10.22 -8.91
C VAL A 101 -0.55 10.64 -7.75
N CYS A 102 -1.15 10.90 -6.59
CA CYS A 102 -0.39 11.20 -5.39
C CYS A 102 0.26 9.92 -4.86
N SER A 103 1.59 9.87 -4.81
CA SER A 103 2.32 8.71 -4.32
C SER A 103 2.27 8.66 -2.79
N PRO A 104 1.85 7.53 -2.17
CA PRO A 104 1.90 7.34 -0.72
C PRO A 104 3.33 7.20 -0.18
N TYR A 105 4.33 7.03 -1.07
CA TYR A 105 5.73 6.89 -0.71
C TYR A 105 6.45 8.25 -0.65
N SER A 106 6.15 9.14 -1.59
CA SER A 106 6.86 10.42 -1.76
C SER A 106 6.05 11.65 -1.42
N LEU A 107 4.72 11.54 -1.28
CA LEU A 107 3.79 12.68 -1.14
C LEU A 107 3.89 13.68 -2.30
N THR A 108 4.28 13.18 -3.48
CA THR A 108 4.38 13.94 -4.73
C THR A 108 3.57 13.28 -5.84
N CYS A 109 3.22 14.09 -6.84
CA CYS A 109 2.54 13.62 -8.03
C CYS A 109 3.52 12.84 -8.91
N VAL A 110 3.28 11.54 -9.06
CA VAL A 110 4.09 10.63 -9.88
C VAL A 110 3.30 10.17 -11.11
N PRO A 111 3.97 9.91 -12.25
CA PRO A 111 3.31 9.37 -13.42
C PRO A 111 2.71 8.01 -13.07
N SER A 112 1.43 7.89 -13.32
CA SER A 112 0.68 6.67 -13.07
C SER A 112 0.93 5.63 -14.18
N SER A 113 1.52 6.01 -15.31
CA SER A 113 1.84 5.14 -16.44
C SER A 113 3.15 5.57 -17.10
N ILE A 114 4.08 4.63 -17.28
CA ILE A 114 5.27 4.79 -18.13
C ILE A 114 4.84 4.67 -19.60
N PRO A 115 5.53 5.31 -20.57
CA PRO A 115 5.47 4.90 -21.98
C PRO A 115 5.76 3.39 -22.10
N THR A 116 4.74 2.64 -22.51
CA THR A 116 4.77 1.18 -22.63
C THR A 116 5.85 0.73 -23.61
N THR A 117 6.95 0.15 -23.11
CA THR A 117 7.64 -0.89 -23.87
C THR A 117 6.83 -2.17 -23.71
N THR A 118 6.40 -2.73 -24.83
CA THR A 118 5.51 -3.88 -24.96
C THR A 118 6.12 -5.12 -24.30
N ILE A 119 5.89 -5.31 -23.01
CA ILE A 119 6.09 -6.60 -22.36
C ILE A 119 4.70 -7.15 -22.07
N SER A 120 4.21 -7.98 -23.00
CA SER A 120 2.99 -8.77 -22.84
C SER A 120 3.24 -9.80 -21.74
N SER A 121 2.93 -9.44 -20.51
CA SER A 121 2.88 -10.38 -19.39
C SER A 121 1.47 -10.95 -19.31
N THR A 122 1.31 -12.20 -19.72
CA THR A 122 0.12 -13.01 -19.47
C THR A 122 0.02 -13.27 -17.96
N PHE A 123 -0.69 -12.41 -17.26
CA PHE A 123 -0.92 -12.50 -15.82
C PHE A 123 -2.01 -13.53 -15.48
N ARG A 124 -1.66 -14.54 -14.68
CA ARG A 124 -2.63 -15.38 -13.98
C ARG A 124 -2.95 -14.74 -12.62
N PRO A 125 -4.23 -14.50 -12.29
CA PRO A 125 -4.60 -14.07 -10.94
C PRO A 125 -4.35 -15.22 -9.96
N TYR A 126 -3.48 -15.01 -8.97
CA TYR A 126 -3.36 -15.91 -7.82
C TYR A 126 -4.60 -15.73 -6.92
N PRO A 127 -5.21 -16.82 -6.44
CA PRO A 127 -6.49 -16.76 -5.75
C PRO A 127 -6.35 -16.22 -4.31
N LEU A 128 -7.12 -15.20 -3.96
CA LEU A 128 -7.41 -14.82 -2.57
C LEU A 128 -8.64 -15.61 -2.10
N ILE A 129 -8.45 -16.49 -1.12
CA ILE A 129 -9.52 -17.25 -0.48
C ILE A 129 -9.91 -16.48 0.79
N GLY A 130 -10.99 -15.68 0.73
CA GLY A 130 -11.46 -14.87 1.86
C GLY A 130 -12.62 -13.94 1.51
N LYS A 131 -13.19 -13.26 2.52
CA LYS A 131 -14.31 -12.31 2.36
C LYS A 131 -13.86 -11.18 1.42
N CYS A 132 -14.34 -11.20 0.18
CA CYS A 132 -14.04 -10.20 -0.83
C CYS A 132 -14.73 -8.87 -0.49
N ILE A 133 -14.00 -7.98 0.16
CA ILE A 133 -14.45 -6.62 0.46
C ILE A 133 -13.31 -5.64 0.22
N ASP A 134 -13.64 -4.40 -0.12
CA ASP A 134 -12.68 -3.31 -0.09
C ASP A 134 -12.43 -2.92 1.37
N LYS A 135 -11.15 -2.89 1.77
CA LYS A 135 -10.72 -2.41 3.08
C LYS A 135 -10.60 -0.88 3.11
N GLY A 136 -10.40 -0.27 1.94
CA GLY A 136 -10.03 1.15 1.84
C GLY A 136 -8.59 1.39 2.26
N PHE A 137 -8.07 2.59 2.01
CA PHE A 137 -6.66 2.91 2.27
C PHE A 137 -6.45 4.26 3.00
N ILE A 138 -7.55 4.97 3.29
CA ILE A 138 -7.58 6.19 4.11
C ILE A 138 -8.92 6.18 4.85
N GLY A 139 -8.97 6.70 6.08
CA GLY A 139 -10.14 6.62 6.98
C GLY A 139 -11.50 6.85 6.30
N THR A 140 -11.57 7.73 5.29
CA THR A 140 -12.78 7.97 4.45
C THR A 140 -12.61 7.75 2.95
N ASN A 141 -11.41 7.43 2.43
CA ASN A 141 -11.22 7.36 0.97
C ASN A 141 -11.50 5.95 0.43
N ASP A 142 -12.59 5.91 -0.33
CA ASP A 142 -13.13 4.74 -1.00
C ASP A 142 -12.25 4.32 -2.19
N CYS A 143 -12.15 3.00 -2.40
CA CYS A 143 -11.39 2.39 -3.49
C CYS A 143 -11.83 2.89 -4.88
N SER A 144 -13.06 3.39 -5.00
CA SER A 144 -13.60 4.12 -6.16
C SER A 144 -12.67 5.22 -6.69
N VAL A 145 -11.95 5.93 -5.81
CA VAL A 145 -11.08 7.07 -6.20
C VAL A 145 -9.77 6.61 -6.83
N ILE A 146 -9.31 5.41 -6.49
CA ILE A 146 -8.02 4.87 -6.94
C ILE A 146 -8.18 3.64 -7.83
N LYS A 147 -9.37 3.41 -8.36
CA LYS A 147 -9.67 2.30 -9.27
C LYS A 147 -8.74 2.25 -10.47
N ASP A 148 -8.24 3.39 -10.95
CA ASP A 148 -7.29 3.42 -12.05
C ASP A 148 -5.95 2.74 -11.70
N LEU A 149 -5.60 2.65 -10.41
CA LEU A 149 -4.42 1.92 -9.93
C LEU A 149 -4.55 0.40 -10.10
N CYS A 150 -5.77 -0.15 -10.23
CA CYS A 150 -5.97 -1.60 -10.44
C CYS A 150 -5.26 -2.11 -11.70
N LEU A 151 -5.09 -1.25 -12.71
CA LEU A 151 -4.46 -1.60 -13.98
C LEU A 151 -2.93 -1.44 -13.95
N LYS A 152 -2.36 -1.00 -12.84
CA LYS A 152 -0.94 -0.66 -12.73
C LYS A 152 -0.21 -1.78 -12.01
N PRO A 153 0.75 -2.46 -12.67
CA PRO A 153 1.43 -3.63 -12.10
C PRO A 153 2.05 -3.38 -10.72
N ILE A 154 2.66 -2.21 -10.51
CA ILE A 154 3.31 -1.87 -9.24
C ILE A 154 2.33 -1.70 -8.08
N TYR A 155 1.12 -1.23 -8.37
CA TYR A 155 0.09 -1.07 -7.35
C TYR A 155 -0.75 -2.34 -7.18
N LYS A 156 -0.49 -3.40 -7.95
CA LYS A 156 -1.35 -4.59 -7.95
C LYS A 156 -1.47 -5.21 -6.56
N ASP A 157 -0.36 -5.39 -5.84
CA ASP A 157 -0.39 -6.02 -4.51
C ASP A 157 -1.12 -5.12 -3.50
N PHE A 158 -0.86 -3.82 -3.55
CA PHE A 158 -1.58 -2.81 -2.76
C PHE A 158 -3.09 -2.84 -3.04
N MET A 159 -3.45 -2.80 -4.32
CA MET A 159 -4.84 -2.82 -4.76
C MET A 159 -5.53 -4.16 -4.47
N GLN A 160 -4.78 -5.25 -4.49
CA GLN A 160 -5.26 -6.58 -4.13
C GLN A 160 -5.50 -6.73 -2.63
N GLU A 161 -4.72 -6.06 -1.79
CA GLU A 161 -4.90 -6.08 -0.34
C GLU A 161 -6.04 -5.17 0.12
N TYR A 162 -6.10 -3.95 -0.42
CA TYR A 162 -6.98 -2.90 0.10
C TYR A 162 -8.25 -2.67 -0.74
N CYS A 163 -8.20 -2.98 -2.03
CA CYS A 163 -9.26 -2.65 -3.00
C CYS A 163 -9.63 -3.84 -3.89
N ALA A 164 -9.59 -5.05 -3.33
CA ALA A 164 -9.77 -6.31 -4.05
C ALA A 164 -11.09 -6.36 -4.83
N LYS A 165 -12.18 -5.83 -4.24
CA LYS A 165 -13.51 -5.84 -4.85
C LYS A 165 -13.60 -4.81 -5.96
N THR A 166 -13.16 -3.58 -5.70
CA THR A 166 -13.14 -2.50 -6.71
C THR A 166 -12.31 -2.86 -7.94
N CYS A 167 -11.19 -3.57 -7.73
CA CYS A 167 -10.32 -4.02 -8.82
C CYS A 167 -10.76 -5.31 -9.52
N GLY A 168 -11.84 -5.95 -9.05
CA GLY A 168 -12.31 -7.21 -9.61
C GLY A 168 -11.31 -8.37 -9.42
N PHE A 169 -10.45 -8.30 -8.40
CA PHE A 169 -9.54 -9.39 -8.06
C PHE A 169 -10.25 -10.53 -7.34
N CYS A 170 -11.48 -10.29 -6.91
CA CYS A 170 -12.32 -11.30 -6.35
C CYS A 170 -12.84 -12.28 -7.40
N ARG A 171 -12.78 -13.57 -7.08
CA ARG A 171 -13.61 -14.59 -7.69
C ARG A 171 -14.39 -15.26 -6.58
N GLU A 172 -15.70 -15.05 -6.56
CA GLU A 172 -16.60 -15.79 -5.70
C GLU A 172 -16.51 -17.27 -6.12
N LYS A 173 -15.94 -18.12 -5.28
CA LYS A 173 -16.50 -19.45 -5.18
C LYS A 173 -17.63 -19.32 -4.18
N GLU A 174 -18.87 -19.42 -4.66
CA GLU A 174 -19.96 -19.84 -3.81
C GLU A 174 -19.48 -21.14 -3.15
N ILE A 175 -19.20 -21.09 -1.86
CA ILE A 175 -19.22 -22.30 -1.06
C ILE A 175 -20.71 -22.58 -0.92
N THR A 176 -21.32 -23.21 -1.92
CA THR A 176 -22.62 -23.86 -1.76
C THR A 176 -22.37 -25.01 -0.80
N SER A 177 -22.45 -24.73 0.50
CA SER A 177 -22.55 -25.74 1.53
C SER A 177 -23.96 -26.34 1.45
N GLU A 178 -24.19 -27.18 0.46
CA GLU A 178 -25.28 -28.14 0.49
C GLU A 178 -24.71 -29.42 1.10
N CYS A 179 -24.89 -29.54 2.41
CA CYS A 179 -24.79 -30.81 3.11
C CYS A 179 -26.14 -31.51 3.01
N ASP A 180 -26.43 -32.09 1.85
CA ASP A 180 -27.46 -33.12 1.77
C ASP A 180 -26.92 -34.40 2.42
N GLY A 181 -27.71 -34.93 3.35
CA GLY A 181 -27.24 -35.82 4.40
C GLY A 181 -26.53 -37.09 3.95
N ALA A 182 -25.73 -37.61 4.89
CA ALA A 182 -25.03 -38.89 4.91
C ALA A 182 -23.74 -39.00 4.06
N SER A 183 -22.65 -38.40 4.56
CA SER A 183 -21.35 -39.07 4.82
C SER A 183 -20.22 -38.04 4.83
N CYS A 184 -19.79 -37.57 6.01
CA CYS A 184 -18.50 -36.92 6.13
C CYS A 184 -17.40 -37.98 6.07
N GLY A 185 -16.83 -38.18 4.88
CA GLY A 185 -15.64 -39.01 4.69
C GLY A 185 -14.75 -38.41 3.61
N ASN A 186 -13.76 -37.62 4.04
CA ASN A 186 -12.36 -37.63 3.56
C ASN A 186 -11.68 -36.28 3.90
N ASN A 187 -10.83 -36.27 4.93
CA ASN A 187 -9.96 -35.15 5.30
C ASN A 187 -8.72 -35.07 4.40
N THR A 188 -8.87 -35.23 3.08
CA THR A 188 -7.74 -35.31 2.16
C THR A 188 -7.86 -34.25 1.09
N PHE A 189 -7.01 -33.22 1.16
CA PHE A 189 -6.84 -32.23 0.09
C PHE A 189 -5.56 -32.55 -0.68
N GLU A 190 -5.69 -32.89 -1.97
CA GLU A 190 -4.54 -33.09 -2.85
C GLU A 190 -3.95 -31.72 -3.23
N VAL A 191 -2.80 -31.37 -2.64
CA VAL A 191 -2.05 -30.17 -3.01
C VAL A 191 -1.01 -30.55 -4.07
N LYS A 192 -1.31 -30.29 -5.35
CA LYS A 192 -0.33 -30.39 -6.44
C LYS A 192 0.62 -29.19 -6.42
N LEU A 193 1.73 -29.31 -5.71
CA LEU A 193 2.84 -28.35 -5.77
C LEU A 193 3.62 -28.56 -7.07
N LYS A 194 3.48 -27.67 -8.06
CA LYS A 194 4.43 -27.58 -9.18
C LYS A 194 5.69 -26.88 -8.68
N LYS A 195 6.70 -27.64 -8.30
CA LYS A 195 8.04 -27.12 -7.98
C LYS A 195 8.79 -26.88 -9.29
N GLU A 196 8.92 -25.63 -9.73
CA GLU A 196 9.90 -25.28 -10.75
C GLU A 196 11.27 -25.09 -10.07
N LEU A 197 12.05 -26.16 -10.02
CA LEU A 197 13.49 -26.09 -9.72
C LEU A 197 14.22 -25.88 -11.05
N VAL A 198 14.67 -24.66 -11.32
CA VAL A 198 15.57 -24.38 -12.45
C VAL A 198 17.01 -24.51 -11.95
N ALA A 199 17.76 -25.47 -12.50
CA ALA A 199 19.19 -25.60 -12.26
C ALA A 199 19.96 -25.10 -13.48
N TYR A 200 20.93 -24.20 -13.27
CA TYR A 200 21.84 -23.74 -14.31
C TYR A 200 23.15 -24.52 -14.22
N ILE A 201 23.45 -25.35 -15.21
CA ILE A 201 24.74 -26.03 -15.36
C ILE A 201 25.57 -25.21 -16.33
N LYS A 202 26.67 -24.61 -15.86
CA LYS A 202 27.68 -24.00 -16.75
C LYS A 202 28.63 -25.08 -17.25
N VAL A 203 28.67 -25.28 -18.55
CA VAL A 203 29.68 -26.14 -19.21
C VAL A 203 30.89 -25.28 -19.55
N PRO A 204 32.14 -25.74 -19.28
CA PRO A 204 33.34 -25.02 -19.65
C PRO A 204 33.49 -24.93 -21.19
N PRO A 205 34.15 -23.87 -21.70
CA PRO A 205 34.09 -23.48 -23.11
C PRO A 205 34.84 -24.40 -24.10
N ASN A 206 35.36 -25.56 -23.69
CA ASN A 206 36.11 -26.47 -24.56
C ASN A 206 35.70 -27.94 -24.34
N PHE A 207 34.46 -28.27 -24.69
CA PHE A 207 34.01 -29.64 -24.97
C PHE A 207 33.35 -29.66 -26.34
#